data_AF-A0A2V7RIU4-F1
#
_entry.id   AF-A0A2V7RIU4-F1
#
_cell.length_a   1.000
_cell.length_b   1.000
_cell.length_c   1.000
_cell.angle_alpha   90.00
_cell.angle_beta   90.00
_cell.angle_gamma   90.00
#
_symmetry.space_group_name_H-M   'P 1'
#
loop_
_entity.id
_entity.type
_entity.pdbx_description
1 polymer ?
#
loop_
_entity_poly.entity_id
_entity_poly.type
_entity_poly.pdbx_seq_one_letter_code
_entity_poly.pdbx_strand_id
1 'polypeptide(L)'
;SRGVTAEEVGEVLRTLAVEADRTAQPLGLGNPERLRAWPHVRLHSLTYERLELLDPAKEAPPDGTEPQGARVRSAQLWLGLARAALAGQLGADEAPPTTPAVIAQAIDAHPKAEGYDQVIVGYLLQITEELKAAGGAEAVELRRRTSRLIRAMKPETLRRLLEMGGDFAQRQRFALDATHGMAVDAVLEIVRAAADTSNQSISHSLVRMLSKLAAHVEQGGAAAAEDPELRAAAVPRRPRRP
;
A
#
# COMPACT_ATOMS: atom_id res chain seq x y z
N SER A 1 1.08 8.90 -29.95
CA SER A 1 1.07 9.99 -28.96
C SER A 1 2.48 10.12 -28.38
N ARG A 2 3.15 11.28 -28.52
CA ARG A 2 4.48 11.48 -27.92
C ARG A 2 4.28 11.59 -26.39
N GLY A 3 4.98 10.75 -25.63
CA GLY A 3 4.96 10.81 -24.17
C GLY A 3 5.91 11.88 -23.64
N VAL A 4 6.16 11.83 -22.33
CA VAL A 4 7.11 12.69 -21.60
C VAL A 4 8.48 12.70 -22.30
N THR A 5 9.04 13.89 -22.50
CA THR A 5 10.38 14.09 -23.05
C THR A 5 11.43 14.17 -21.93
N ALA A 6 12.67 13.78 -22.25
CA ALA A 6 13.78 13.87 -21.28
C ALA A 6 14.07 15.31 -20.83
N GLU A 7 13.79 16.29 -21.70
CA GLU A 7 13.91 17.71 -21.41
C GLU A 7 12.86 18.16 -20.38
N GLU A 8 11.59 17.77 -20.57
CA GLU A 8 10.52 18.02 -19.59
C GLU A 8 10.85 17.44 -18.22
N VAL A 9 11.36 16.20 -18.15
CA VAL A 9 11.77 15.59 -16.87
C VAL A 9 12.91 16.37 -16.22
N GLY A 10 13.93 16.77 -17.01
CA GLY A 10 15.07 17.53 -16.52
C GLY A 10 14.69 18.88 -15.94
N GLU A 11 13.73 19.58 -16.56
CA GLU A 11 13.23 20.86 -16.06
C GLU A 11 12.40 20.71 -14.78
N VAL A 12 11.55 19.69 -14.71
CA VAL A 12 10.77 19.38 -13.51
C VAL A 12 11.71 19.08 -12.34
N LEU A 13 12.70 18.20 -12.54
CA LEU A 13 13.66 17.83 -11.49
C LEU A 13 14.49 19.03 -11.03
N ARG A 14 14.93 19.90 -11.95
CA ARG A 14 15.64 21.14 -11.60
C ARG A 14 14.78 22.07 -10.75
N THR A 15 13.50 22.17 -11.07
CA THR A 15 12.55 23.00 -10.31
C THR A 15 12.29 22.43 -8.93
N LEU A 16 12.13 21.11 -8.81
CA LEU A 16 11.96 20.41 -7.52
C LEU A 16 13.23 20.46 -6.65
N ALA A 17 14.43 20.46 -7.25
CA ALA A 17 15.68 20.55 -6.51
C ALA A 17 15.82 21.90 -5.76
N VAL A 18 15.38 23.01 -6.39
CA VAL A 18 15.39 24.33 -5.75
C VAL A 18 14.41 24.41 -4.56
N GLU A 19 13.31 23.66 -4.60
CA GLU A 19 12.35 23.54 -3.50
C GLU A 19 12.95 22.80 -2.30
N ALA A 20 13.73 21.74 -2.54
CA ALA A 20 14.38 20.97 -1.47
C ALA A 20 15.35 21.83 -0.64
N ASP A 21 16.03 22.77 -1.29
CA ASP A 21 16.95 23.71 -0.63
C ASP A 21 16.23 24.87 0.09
N ARG A 22 14.90 25.00 -0.06
CA ARG A 22 14.07 26.10 0.49
C ARG A 22 14.62 27.51 0.17
N THR A 23 15.35 27.64 -0.93
CA THR A 23 16.03 28.89 -1.31
C THR A 23 15.11 29.83 -2.11
N ALA A 24 14.02 29.31 -2.65
CA ALA A 24 13.05 30.06 -3.44
C ALA A 24 11.64 30.01 -2.82
N GLN A 25 10.72 30.79 -3.41
CA GLN A 25 9.32 30.80 -3.02
C GLN A 25 8.69 29.41 -3.21
N PRO A 26 7.98 28.85 -2.21
CA PRO A 26 7.48 27.48 -2.24
C PRO A 26 6.59 27.17 -3.45
N LEU A 27 6.78 26.00 -4.04
CA LEU A 27 5.91 25.47 -5.10
C LEU A 27 4.46 25.40 -4.61
N GLY A 28 3.55 26.03 -5.36
CA GLY A 28 2.12 26.15 -5.01
C GLY A 28 1.72 27.48 -4.37
N LEU A 29 2.68 28.31 -3.92
CA LEU A 29 2.43 29.69 -3.46
C LEU A 29 2.83 30.75 -4.50
N GLY A 30 3.41 30.32 -5.63
CA GLY A 30 3.75 31.16 -6.78
C GLY A 30 2.70 31.10 -7.90
N ASN A 31 3.06 31.59 -9.09
CA ASN A 31 2.16 31.59 -10.26
C ASN A 31 1.71 30.15 -10.63
N PRO A 32 0.39 29.85 -10.63
CA PRO A 32 -0.14 28.52 -10.96
C PRO A 32 0.19 28.06 -12.39
N GLU A 33 0.51 28.97 -13.31
CA GLU A 33 0.92 28.62 -14.67
C GLU A 33 2.27 27.90 -14.73
N ARG A 34 3.15 28.11 -13.73
CA ARG A 34 4.44 27.39 -13.67
C ARG A 34 4.27 25.89 -13.47
N LEU A 35 3.25 25.47 -12.70
CA LEU A 35 2.94 24.05 -12.50
C LEU A 35 2.24 23.42 -13.71
N ARG A 36 1.72 24.25 -14.63
CA ARG A 36 1.11 23.85 -15.89
C ARG A 36 2.04 23.98 -17.10
N ALA A 37 3.30 24.36 -16.87
CA ALA A 37 4.29 24.59 -17.93
C ALA A 37 4.69 23.29 -18.66
N TRP A 38 4.42 22.12 -18.07
CA TRP A 38 4.78 20.82 -18.63
C TRP A 38 3.53 20.10 -19.17
N PRO A 39 3.38 19.99 -20.51
CA PRO A 39 2.21 19.37 -21.14
C PRO A 39 1.95 17.93 -20.72
N HIS A 40 3.01 17.19 -20.41
CA HIS A 40 2.94 15.76 -20.09
C HIS A 40 3.24 15.42 -18.62
N VAL A 41 3.54 16.43 -17.78
CA VAL A 41 3.88 16.23 -16.38
C VAL A 41 2.90 16.96 -15.49
N ARG A 42 2.32 16.25 -14.51
CA ARG A 42 1.42 16.83 -13.50
C ARG A 42 2.05 16.74 -12.12
N LEU A 43 2.26 17.89 -11.50
CA LEU A 43 2.72 17.99 -10.11
C LEU A 43 1.50 18.17 -9.21
N HIS A 44 1.39 17.35 -8.17
CA HIS A 44 0.32 17.42 -7.18
C HIS A 44 0.91 17.69 -5.81
N SER A 45 0.38 18.69 -5.10
CA SER A 45 0.71 18.93 -3.71
C SER A 45 0.29 17.72 -2.86
N LEU A 46 1.12 17.33 -1.91
CA LEU A 46 0.70 16.46 -0.83
C LEU A 46 -0.26 17.28 0.05
N THR A 47 -1.56 17.16 -0.20
CA THR A 47 -2.58 17.73 0.67
C THR A 47 -2.51 16.99 2.00
N TYR A 48 -1.99 17.67 3.02
CA TYR A 48 -1.89 17.21 4.41
C TYR A 48 -3.26 17.04 5.09
N GLU A 49 -4.32 16.73 4.34
CA GLU A 49 -5.70 16.70 4.84
C GLU A 49 -6.06 15.43 5.62
N ARG A 50 -5.06 14.64 6.02
CA ARG A 50 -5.27 13.55 6.98
C ARG A 50 -4.12 13.38 7.96
N LEU A 51 -3.54 14.50 8.41
CA LEU A 51 -2.95 14.50 9.74
C LEU A 51 -4.11 14.42 10.75
N GLU A 52 -4.56 13.20 11.05
CA GLU A 52 -5.20 12.98 12.34
C GLU A 52 -4.11 13.28 13.37
N LEU A 53 -4.24 14.38 14.09
CA LEU A 53 -3.35 14.71 15.19
C LEU A 53 -3.61 13.65 16.26
N LEU A 54 -2.88 12.54 16.19
CA LEU A 54 -2.87 11.53 17.24
C LEU A 54 -2.36 12.24 18.50
N ASP A 55 -3.26 12.41 19.46
CA ASP A 55 -2.95 12.98 20.76
C ASP A 55 -1.80 12.17 21.38
N PRO A 56 -0.59 12.75 21.54
CA PRO A 56 0.57 12.01 22.03
C PRO A 56 0.34 11.45 23.45
N ALA A 57 -0.70 11.91 24.14
CA ALA A 57 -1.10 11.43 25.46
C ALA A 57 -1.94 10.14 25.44
N LYS A 58 -2.50 9.71 24.30
CA LYS A 58 -3.46 8.59 24.27
C LYS A 58 -2.97 7.31 23.58
N GLU A 59 -1.93 7.38 22.75
CA GLU A 59 -1.39 6.21 22.03
C GLU A 59 0.14 6.24 21.91
N ALA A 60 0.83 6.46 23.02
CA ALA A 60 2.18 5.93 23.15
C ALA A 60 2.08 4.49 23.68
N PRO A 61 2.40 3.45 22.90
CA PRO A 61 2.82 2.20 23.51
C PRO A 61 4.01 2.50 24.45
N PRO A 62 4.18 1.75 25.55
CA PRO A 62 5.25 2.00 26.51
C PRO A 62 6.67 1.90 25.90
N ASP A 63 6.81 1.32 24.70
CA ASP A 63 8.03 1.34 23.91
C ASP A 63 7.82 2.17 22.64
N GLY A 64 8.50 3.32 22.56
CA GLY A 64 8.53 4.22 21.39
C GLY A 64 9.32 3.67 20.21
N THR A 65 9.03 2.43 19.79
CA THR A 65 9.88 1.66 18.87
C THR A 65 9.71 2.02 17.39
N GLU A 66 8.75 2.87 17.03
CA GLU A 66 8.50 3.22 15.63
C GLU A 66 8.93 4.67 15.32
N PRO A 67 9.92 4.90 14.45
CA PRO A 67 10.26 6.24 14.02
C PRO A 67 9.08 6.83 13.24
N GLN A 68 8.67 8.04 13.61
CA GLN A 68 7.57 8.79 12.99
C GLN A 68 7.70 8.91 11.45
N GLY A 69 8.90 8.71 10.90
CA GLY A 69 9.15 8.63 9.46
C GLY A 69 8.61 7.37 8.76
N ALA A 70 8.60 6.20 9.40
CA ALA A 70 8.03 4.96 8.82
C ALA A 70 6.52 5.08 8.63
N ARG A 71 5.86 5.77 9.55
CA ARG A 71 4.44 6.15 9.48
C ARG A 71 4.12 6.97 8.24
N VAL A 72 4.84 8.08 8.11
CA VAL A 72 4.68 9.00 6.98
C VAL A 72 4.94 8.29 5.65
N ARG A 73 5.93 7.40 5.60
CA ARG A 73 6.28 6.63 4.40
C ARG A 73 5.19 5.62 4.00
N SER A 74 4.67 4.86 4.96
CA SER A 74 3.57 3.89 4.73
C SER A 74 2.32 4.56 4.17
N ALA A 75 1.93 5.70 4.74
CA ALA A 75 0.80 6.50 4.26
C ALA A 75 1.03 7.07 2.85
N GLN A 76 2.25 7.54 2.56
CA GLN A 76 2.63 8.06 1.24
C GLN A 76 2.61 6.99 0.16
N LEU A 77 3.12 5.78 0.43
CA LEU A 77 3.09 4.67 -0.51
C LEU A 77 1.65 4.27 -0.85
N TRP A 78 0.79 4.20 0.17
CA TRP A 78 -0.62 3.87 -0.03
C TRP A 78 -1.36 4.94 -0.84
N LEU A 79 -1.13 6.22 -0.53
CA LEU A 79 -1.74 7.33 -1.28
C LEU A 79 -1.23 7.40 -2.72
N GLY A 80 0.06 7.16 -2.93
CA GLY A 80 0.68 7.08 -4.25
C GLY A 80 0.05 6.00 -5.11
N LEU A 81 -0.15 4.81 -4.54
CA LEU A 81 -0.87 3.70 -5.20
C LEU A 81 -2.30 4.09 -5.56
N ALA A 82 -3.06 4.67 -4.63
CA ALA A 82 -4.44 5.09 -4.88
C ALA A 82 -4.52 6.10 -6.04
N ARG A 83 -3.63 7.10 -6.03
CA ARG A 83 -3.57 8.11 -7.09
C ARG A 83 -3.18 7.51 -8.44
N ALA A 84 -2.21 6.59 -8.45
CA ALA A 84 -1.81 5.90 -9.68
C ALA A 84 -2.97 5.07 -10.25
N ALA A 85 -3.69 4.34 -9.39
CA ALA A 85 -4.82 3.51 -9.79
C ALA A 85 -5.99 4.32 -10.37
N LEU A 86 -6.25 5.49 -9.81
CA LEU A 86 -7.37 6.37 -10.19
C LEU A 86 -6.93 7.45 -11.20
N ALA A 87 -5.75 7.31 -11.80
CA ALA A 87 -5.20 8.27 -12.74
C ALA A 87 -6.16 8.47 -13.92
N GLY A 88 -6.56 9.71 -14.17
CA GLY A 88 -7.51 10.07 -15.24
C GLY A 88 -8.99 9.90 -14.91
N GLN A 89 -9.34 9.36 -13.72
CA GLN A 89 -10.73 9.26 -13.23
C GLN A 89 -11.10 10.39 -12.26
N LEU A 90 -10.10 11.06 -11.69
CA LEU A 90 -10.25 12.14 -10.72
C LEU A 90 -9.98 13.50 -11.36
N GLY A 91 -10.68 14.53 -10.86
CA GLY A 91 -10.31 15.92 -11.12
C GLY A 91 -8.91 16.25 -10.57
N ALA A 92 -8.24 17.26 -11.14
CA ALA A 92 -6.85 17.58 -10.80
C ALA A 92 -6.63 17.91 -9.30
N ASP A 93 -7.68 18.39 -8.62
CA ASP A 93 -7.67 18.80 -7.21
C ASP A 93 -8.44 17.83 -6.30
N GLU A 94 -8.92 16.71 -6.81
CA GLU A 94 -9.71 15.75 -6.03
C GLU A 94 -8.82 14.71 -5.35
N ALA A 95 -9.00 14.53 -4.04
CA ALA A 95 -8.27 13.54 -3.28
C ALA A 95 -8.74 12.12 -3.65
N PRO A 96 -7.82 11.18 -3.96
CA PRO A 96 -8.22 9.84 -4.36
C PRO A 96 -8.84 9.09 -3.18
N PRO A 97 -9.96 8.37 -3.37
CA PRO A 97 -10.44 7.42 -2.36
C PRO A 97 -9.35 6.39 -2.04
N THR A 98 -9.03 6.25 -0.76
CA THR A 98 -7.96 5.36 -0.28
C THR A 98 -8.48 3.98 0.15
N THR A 99 -9.74 3.66 -0.14
CA THR A 99 -10.37 2.40 0.25
C THR A 99 -9.88 1.27 -0.65
N PRO A 100 -9.41 0.13 -0.10
CA PRO A 100 -8.86 -0.98 -0.90
C PRO A 100 -9.77 -1.47 -2.04
N ALA A 101 -11.09 -1.55 -1.80
CA ALA A 101 -12.04 -2.00 -2.81
C ALA A 101 -12.17 -1.05 -4.01
N VAL A 102 -12.11 0.26 -3.76
CA VAL A 102 -12.20 1.27 -4.83
C VAL A 102 -10.93 1.27 -5.67
N ILE A 103 -9.76 1.15 -5.02
CA ILE A 103 -8.48 1.04 -5.70
C ILE A 103 -8.44 -0.25 -6.56
N ALA A 104 -8.86 -1.39 -6.00
CA ALA A 104 -8.93 -2.65 -6.75
C ALA A 104 -9.84 -2.52 -7.99
N GLN A 105 -11.03 -1.94 -7.82
CA GLN A 105 -11.96 -1.73 -8.92
C GLN A 105 -11.38 -0.82 -10.01
N ALA A 106 -10.66 0.23 -9.63
CA ALA A 106 -9.99 1.12 -10.58
C ALA A 106 -8.91 0.38 -11.39
N ILE A 107 -8.08 -0.45 -10.73
CA ILE A 107 -7.06 -1.29 -11.38
C ILE A 107 -7.70 -2.34 -12.31
N ASP A 108 -8.80 -2.97 -11.87
CA ASP A 108 -9.55 -3.94 -12.66
C ASP A 108 -10.22 -3.35 -13.89
N ALA A 109 -10.71 -2.10 -13.79
CA ALA A 109 -11.36 -1.39 -14.88
C ALA A 109 -10.36 -0.83 -15.90
N HIS A 110 -9.10 -0.60 -15.49
CA HIS A 110 -8.10 -0.02 -16.37
C HIS A 110 -7.69 -1.01 -17.47
N PRO A 111 -7.72 -0.61 -18.76
CA PRO A 111 -7.24 -1.47 -19.85
C PRO A 111 -5.75 -1.75 -19.69
N LYS A 112 -5.28 -2.91 -20.19
CA LYS A 112 -3.87 -3.28 -20.17
C LYS A 112 -3.04 -2.18 -20.83
N ALA A 113 -2.11 -1.61 -20.07
CA ALA A 113 -1.24 -0.54 -20.53
C ALA A 113 0.08 -0.66 -19.78
N GLU A 114 1.16 -0.95 -20.51
CA GLU A 114 2.44 -1.32 -19.93
C GLU A 114 2.98 -0.30 -18.92
N GLY A 115 2.96 1.00 -19.27
CA GLY A 115 3.41 2.04 -18.34
C GLY A 115 2.54 2.17 -17.08
N TYR A 116 1.23 1.93 -17.19
CA TYR A 116 0.32 1.95 -16.04
C TYR A 116 0.59 0.73 -15.14
N ASP A 117 0.59 -0.47 -15.73
CA ASP A 117 0.79 -1.72 -14.99
C ASP A 117 2.16 -1.73 -14.29
N GLN A 118 3.21 -1.21 -14.92
CA GLN A 118 4.54 -1.05 -14.30
C GLN A 118 4.53 -0.12 -13.08
N VAL A 119 3.81 1.01 -13.14
CA VAL A 119 3.69 1.93 -12.00
C VAL A 119 2.98 1.26 -10.83
N ILE A 120 1.87 0.57 -11.09
CA ILE A 120 1.12 -0.15 -10.05
C ILE A 120 1.99 -1.23 -9.40
N VAL A 121 2.70 -2.05 -10.19
CA VAL A 121 3.61 -3.06 -9.65
C VAL A 121 4.75 -2.42 -8.85
N GLY A 122 5.31 -1.30 -9.32
CA GLY A 122 6.34 -0.57 -8.59
C GLY A 122 5.90 -0.15 -7.19
N TYR A 123 4.68 0.38 -7.05
CA TYR A 123 4.12 0.70 -5.74
C TYR A 123 3.88 -0.54 -4.86
N LEU A 124 3.38 -1.63 -5.42
CA LEU A 124 3.17 -2.88 -4.67
C LEU A 124 4.50 -3.43 -4.12
N LEU A 125 5.57 -3.39 -4.91
CA LEU A 125 6.92 -3.80 -4.48
C LEU A 125 7.48 -2.90 -3.37
N GLN A 126 7.29 -1.59 -3.47
CA GLN A 126 7.72 -0.67 -2.42
C GLN A 126 6.95 -0.89 -1.11
N ILE A 127 5.65 -1.21 -1.19
CA ILE A 127 4.82 -1.56 -0.04
C ILE A 127 5.30 -2.88 0.59
N THR A 128 5.65 -3.90 -0.21
CA THR A 128 6.16 -5.16 0.35
C THR A 128 7.50 -4.99 1.07
N GLU A 129 8.40 -4.18 0.53
CA GLU A 129 9.65 -3.83 1.21
C GLU A 129 9.41 -3.06 2.50
N GLU A 130 8.47 -2.11 2.50
CA GLU A 130 8.08 -1.38 3.71
C GLU A 130 7.53 -2.34 4.77
N LEU A 131 6.66 -3.27 4.40
CA LEU A 131 6.06 -4.27 5.31
C LEU A 131 7.08 -5.26 5.90
N LYS A 132 8.24 -5.41 5.27
CA LYS A 132 9.36 -6.24 5.74
C LYS A 132 10.26 -5.49 6.72
N ALA A 133 10.44 -4.18 6.51
CA ALA A 133 11.27 -3.33 7.35
C ALA A 133 10.51 -2.76 8.56
N ALA A 134 9.20 -2.53 8.43
CA ALA A 134 8.37 -1.87 9.44
C ALA A 134 7.74 -2.86 10.43
N GLY A 135 7.67 -2.45 11.70
CA GLY A 135 6.99 -3.15 12.78
C GLY A 135 5.69 -2.45 13.17
N GLY A 136 5.16 -2.74 14.36
CA GLY A 136 4.14 -1.90 14.98
C GLY A 136 2.73 -1.94 14.36
N ALA A 137 1.86 -1.09 14.92
CA ALA A 137 0.44 -1.06 14.57
C ALA A 137 0.19 -0.59 13.13
N GLU A 138 1.10 0.21 12.59
CA GLU A 138 0.93 0.79 11.27
C GLU A 138 1.31 -0.17 10.15
N ALA A 139 2.39 -0.93 10.30
CA ALA A 139 2.68 -2.03 9.38
C ALA A 139 1.55 -3.06 9.38
N VAL A 140 0.90 -3.29 10.52
CA VAL A 140 -0.28 -4.18 10.62
C VAL A 140 -1.46 -3.61 9.82
N GLU A 141 -1.74 -2.31 9.93
CA GLU A 141 -2.83 -1.69 9.16
C GLU A 141 -2.53 -1.66 7.66
N LEU A 142 -1.30 -1.31 7.26
CA LEU A 142 -0.87 -1.37 5.86
C LEU A 142 -0.99 -2.80 5.31
N ARG A 143 -0.56 -3.81 6.08
CA ARG A 143 -0.70 -5.24 5.74
C ARG A 143 -2.16 -5.62 5.52
N ARG A 144 -3.07 -5.20 6.42
CA ARG A 144 -4.51 -5.46 6.29
C ARG A 144 -5.09 -4.81 5.04
N ARG A 145 -4.75 -3.55 4.76
CA ARG A 145 -5.22 -2.82 3.56
C ARG A 145 -4.73 -3.47 2.27
N THR A 146 -3.45 -3.80 2.18
CA THR A 146 -2.86 -4.47 1.01
C THR A 146 -3.48 -5.84 0.78
N SER A 147 -3.74 -6.60 1.85
CA SER A 147 -4.38 -7.92 1.73
C SER A 147 -5.82 -7.81 1.21
N ARG A 148 -6.59 -6.82 1.70
CA ARG A 148 -7.95 -6.53 1.19
C ARG A 148 -7.95 -6.07 -0.26
N LEU A 149 -6.96 -5.27 -0.67
CA LEU A 149 -6.79 -4.83 -2.06
C LEU A 149 -6.59 -6.03 -2.98
N ILE A 150 -5.62 -6.89 -2.65
CA ILE A 150 -5.30 -8.06 -3.48
C ILE A 150 -6.49 -9.01 -3.59
N ARG A 151 -7.20 -9.23 -2.48
CA ARG A 151 -8.40 -10.06 -2.47
C ARG A 151 -9.56 -9.47 -3.29
N ALA A 152 -9.64 -8.15 -3.40
CA ALA A 152 -10.70 -7.47 -4.15
C ALA A 152 -10.41 -7.39 -5.66
N MET A 153 -9.16 -7.59 -6.10
CA MET A 153 -8.80 -7.59 -7.51
C MET A 153 -9.22 -8.89 -8.20
N LYS A 154 -9.51 -8.80 -9.50
CA LYS A 154 -9.78 -9.98 -10.32
C LYS A 154 -8.51 -10.85 -10.50
N PRO A 155 -8.64 -12.18 -10.55
CA PRO A 155 -7.51 -13.08 -10.81
C PRO A 155 -6.78 -12.79 -12.12
N GLU A 156 -7.50 -12.34 -13.16
CA GLU A 156 -6.94 -11.94 -14.45
C GLU A 156 -6.05 -10.70 -14.32
N THR A 157 -6.45 -9.74 -13.49
CA THR A 157 -5.70 -8.52 -13.22
C THR A 157 -4.40 -8.84 -12.48
N LEU A 158 -4.46 -9.70 -11.47
CA LEU A 158 -3.27 -10.16 -10.76
C LEU A 158 -2.26 -10.84 -11.69
N ARG A 159 -2.74 -11.74 -12.57
CA ARG A 159 -1.89 -12.38 -13.59
C ARG A 159 -1.26 -11.35 -14.53
N ARG A 160 -2.06 -10.42 -15.05
CA ARG A 160 -1.58 -9.32 -15.91
C ARG A 160 -0.48 -8.50 -15.22
N LEU A 161 -0.67 -8.12 -13.96
CA LEU A 161 0.31 -7.34 -13.21
C LEU A 161 1.59 -8.15 -12.97
N LEU A 162 1.51 -9.45 -12.70
CA LEU A 162 2.69 -10.31 -12.55
C LEU A 162 3.45 -10.54 -13.86
N GLU A 163 2.74 -10.70 -14.98
CA GLU A 163 3.33 -10.78 -16.32
C GLU A 163 4.15 -9.52 -16.64
N MET A 164 3.59 -8.34 -16.35
CA MET A 164 4.23 -7.05 -16.61
C MET A 164 5.27 -6.66 -15.55
N GLY A 165 5.19 -7.25 -14.35
CA GLY A 165 6.03 -6.96 -13.19
C GLY A 165 7.47 -7.42 -13.29
N GLY A 166 7.89 -7.91 -14.45
CA GLY A 166 9.30 -8.16 -14.77
C GLY A 166 9.58 -9.59 -15.26
N ASP A 167 10.84 -9.99 -15.12
CA ASP A 167 11.26 -11.36 -15.44
C ASP A 167 10.85 -12.36 -14.34
N PHE A 168 11.20 -13.63 -14.55
CA PHE A 168 10.91 -14.69 -13.58
C PHE A 168 11.51 -14.40 -12.19
N ALA A 169 12.68 -13.77 -12.11
CA ALA A 169 13.35 -13.47 -10.84
C ALA A 169 12.62 -12.36 -10.07
N GLN A 170 12.07 -11.37 -10.77
CA GLN A 170 11.28 -10.29 -10.18
C GLN A 170 9.93 -10.80 -9.66
N ARG A 171 9.26 -11.68 -10.42
CA ARG A 171 8.06 -12.39 -9.96
C ARG A 171 8.32 -13.27 -8.74
N GLN A 172 9.43 -14.02 -8.76
CA GLN A 172 9.81 -14.88 -7.66
C GLN A 172 10.15 -14.08 -6.39
N ARG A 173 10.85 -12.94 -6.54
CA ARG A 173 11.07 -12.01 -5.42
C ARG A 173 9.76 -11.48 -4.88
N PHE A 174 8.85 -10.98 -5.73
CA PHE A 174 7.54 -10.50 -5.27
C PHE A 174 6.76 -11.57 -4.48
N ALA A 175 6.73 -12.81 -4.97
CA ALA A 175 6.08 -13.92 -4.27
C ALA A 175 6.76 -14.23 -2.93
N LEU A 176 8.09 -14.15 -2.85
CA LEU A 176 8.85 -14.33 -1.61
C LEU A 176 8.67 -13.15 -0.65
N ASP A 177 8.68 -11.90 -1.11
CA ASP A 177 8.50 -10.73 -0.27
C ASP A 177 7.08 -10.69 0.32
N ALA A 178 6.09 -11.16 -0.45
CA ALA A 178 4.74 -11.36 0.04
C ALA A 178 4.67 -12.30 1.26
N THR A 179 5.48 -13.36 1.32
CA THR A 179 5.46 -14.30 2.48
C THR A 179 5.95 -13.66 3.77
N HIS A 180 6.74 -12.59 3.71
CA HIS A 180 7.35 -11.97 4.89
C HIS A 180 6.46 -10.89 5.53
N GLY A 181 5.48 -10.35 4.81
CA GLY A 181 4.78 -9.15 5.24
C GLY A 181 3.29 -9.10 4.95
N MET A 182 2.69 -10.13 4.35
CA MET A 182 1.29 -10.11 3.91
C MET A 182 0.42 -11.16 4.61
N ALA A 183 -0.90 -10.97 4.61
CA ALA A 183 -1.82 -12.00 5.10
C ALA A 183 -1.75 -13.23 4.21
N VAL A 184 -1.82 -14.43 4.82
CA VAL A 184 -1.58 -15.72 4.16
C VAL A 184 -2.49 -15.92 2.95
N ASP A 185 -3.75 -15.51 3.05
CA ASP A 185 -4.76 -15.55 1.99
C ASP A 185 -4.39 -14.67 0.79
N ALA A 186 -3.81 -13.47 1.01
CA ALA A 186 -3.30 -12.64 -0.08
C ALA A 186 -2.06 -13.27 -0.74
N VAL A 187 -1.18 -13.88 0.05
CA VAL A 187 -0.01 -14.62 -0.45
C VAL A 187 -0.43 -15.77 -1.34
N LEU A 188 -1.49 -16.50 -0.98
CA LEU A 188 -2.00 -17.63 -1.77
C LEU A 188 -2.54 -17.17 -3.14
N GLU A 189 -3.21 -16.02 -3.22
CA GLU A 189 -3.67 -15.46 -4.50
C GLU A 189 -2.49 -15.05 -5.39
N ILE A 190 -1.45 -14.43 -4.82
CA ILE A 190 -0.21 -14.08 -5.56
C ILE A 190 0.48 -15.35 -6.09
N VAL A 191 0.65 -16.36 -5.24
CA VAL A 191 1.34 -17.61 -5.58
C VAL A 191 0.60 -18.37 -6.68
N ARG A 192 -0.75 -18.42 -6.64
CA ARG A 192 -1.57 -18.99 -7.71
C ARG A 192 -1.37 -18.24 -9.03
N ALA A 193 -1.49 -16.91 -9.00
CA ALA A 193 -1.33 -16.09 -10.20
C ALA A 193 0.08 -16.22 -10.80
N ALA A 194 1.12 -16.33 -9.96
CA ALA A 194 2.50 -16.53 -10.40
C ALA A 194 2.73 -17.91 -11.06
N ALA A 195 2.09 -18.96 -10.53
CA ALA A 195 2.18 -20.31 -11.08
C ALA A 195 1.48 -20.45 -12.43
N ASP A 196 0.27 -19.91 -12.55
CA ASP A 196 -0.48 -19.86 -13.81
C ASP A 196 0.33 -19.13 -14.89
N THR A 197 0.97 -18.00 -14.52
CA THR A 197 1.82 -17.22 -15.43
C THR A 197 3.09 -17.96 -15.84
N SER A 198 3.64 -18.81 -14.96
CA SER A 198 4.89 -19.55 -15.19
C SER A 198 4.66 -20.93 -15.82
N ASN A 199 3.40 -21.27 -16.14
CA ASN A 199 2.99 -22.60 -16.62
C ASN A 199 3.42 -23.73 -15.67
N GLN A 200 3.56 -23.45 -14.38
CA GLN A 200 3.92 -24.43 -13.35
C GLN A 200 2.67 -24.84 -12.59
N SER A 201 2.48 -26.15 -12.36
CA SER A 201 1.35 -26.65 -11.58
C SER A 201 1.66 -26.62 -10.09
N ILE A 202 0.87 -25.89 -9.32
CA ILE A 202 0.89 -26.01 -7.85
C ILE A 202 -0.09 -27.11 -7.46
N SER A 203 0.33 -27.96 -6.52
CA SER A 203 -0.55 -28.97 -5.92
C SER A 203 -1.81 -28.34 -5.32
N HIS A 204 -2.96 -28.61 -5.94
CA HIS A 204 -4.27 -28.12 -5.50
C HIS A 204 -4.62 -28.57 -4.07
N SER A 205 -4.14 -29.73 -3.63
CA SER A 205 -4.38 -30.22 -2.27
C SER A 205 -3.62 -29.42 -1.23
N LEU A 206 -2.36 -29.06 -1.49
CA LEU A 206 -1.55 -28.18 -0.63
C LEU A 206 -2.17 -26.78 -0.52
N VAL A 207 -2.54 -26.19 -1.65
CA VAL A 207 -3.19 -24.87 -1.69
C VAL A 207 -4.48 -24.86 -0.87
N ARG A 208 -5.30 -25.92 -0.99
CA ARG A 208 -6.55 -26.05 -0.24
C ARG A 208 -6.32 -26.23 1.26
N MET A 209 -5.27 -26.94 1.67
CA MET A 209 -4.90 -27.06 3.09
C MET A 209 -4.41 -25.73 3.66
N LEU A 210 -3.52 -25.02 2.96
CA LEU A 210 -3.03 -23.71 3.37
C LEU A 210 -4.16 -22.67 3.46
N SER A 211 -5.09 -22.68 2.49
CA SER A 211 -6.27 -21.81 2.50
C SER A 211 -7.17 -22.08 3.71
N LYS A 212 -7.35 -23.36 4.09
CA LYS A 212 -8.13 -23.73 5.28
C LYS A 212 -7.43 -23.31 6.57
N LEU A 213 -6.11 -23.46 6.66
CA LEU A 213 -5.34 -23.00 7.81
C LEU A 213 -5.44 -21.48 7.99
N ALA A 214 -5.28 -20.72 6.90
CA ALA A 214 -5.43 -19.27 6.91
C ALA A 214 -6.81 -18.82 7.40
N ALA A 215 -7.88 -19.45 6.90
CA ALA A 215 -9.25 -19.18 7.34
C ALA A 215 -9.46 -19.49 8.83
N HIS A 216 -8.75 -20.47 9.39
CA HIS A 216 -8.87 -20.84 10.79
C HIS A 216 -8.17 -19.87 11.75
N VAL A 217 -7.04 -19.29 11.32
CA VAL A 217 -6.31 -18.26 12.11
C VAL A 217 -7.13 -16.97 12.23
N GLU A 218 -7.80 -16.55 11.15
CA GLU A 218 -8.71 -15.39 11.17
C GLU A 218 -9.94 -15.62 12.06
N GLN A 219 -10.50 -16.83 12.07
CA GLN A 219 -11.64 -17.19 12.93
C GLN A 219 -11.25 -17.33 14.41
N GLY A 220 -10.05 -17.85 14.70
CA GLY A 220 -9.54 -17.98 16.06
C GLY A 220 -9.19 -16.63 16.71
N GLY A 221 -8.74 -15.65 15.93
CA GLY A 221 -8.46 -14.29 16.42
C GLY A 221 -9.71 -13.49 16.81
N ALA A 222 -10.83 -13.70 16.10
CA ALA A 222 -12.11 -13.07 16.43
C ALA A 222 -12.73 -13.65 17.71
N ALA A 223 -12.63 -14.97 17.92
CA ALA A 223 -13.15 -15.63 19.12
C ALA A 223 -12.40 -15.24 20.41
N ALA A 224 -11.10 -14.91 20.33
CA ALA A 224 -10.32 -14.48 21.48
C ALA A 224 -10.59 -13.02 21.91
N ALA A 225 -11.12 -12.17 21.02
CA ALA A 225 -11.43 -10.77 21.29
C ALA A 225 -12.83 -10.56 21.90
N GLU A 226 -13.72 -11.56 21.79
CA GLU A 226 -15.12 -11.48 22.22
C GLU A 226 -15.41 -12.21 23.53
N ASP A 227 -14.40 -12.66 24.30
CA ASP A 227 -14.64 -13.32 25.58
C ASP A 227 -14.65 -12.29 26.75
N PRO A 228 -15.84 -11.82 27.21
CA PRO A 228 -15.95 -10.86 28.30
C PRO A 228 -15.48 -11.43 29.65
N GLU A 229 -15.32 -12.75 29.80
CA GLU A 229 -14.84 -13.35 31.05
C GLU A 229 -13.34 -13.09 31.30
N LEU A 230 -12.51 -13.02 30.25
CA LEU A 230 -11.08 -12.76 30.40
C LEU A 230 -10.77 -11.30 30.78
N ARG A 231 -11.65 -10.35 30.44
CA ARG A 231 -11.53 -8.93 30.83
C ARG A 231 -11.86 -8.69 32.31
N ALA A 232 -12.68 -9.54 32.93
CA ALA A 232 -13.06 -9.40 34.34
C ALA A 232 -11.96 -9.89 35.32
N ALA A 233 -11.02 -10.71 34.86
CA ALA A 233 -9.96 -11.29 35.69
C ALA A 233 -8.76 -10.33 35.94
N ALA A 234 -8.68 -9.20 35.23
CA ALA A 234 -7.53 -8.28 35.28
C ALA A 234 -7.66 -7.10 36.26
N VAL A 235 -8.73 -7.01 37.06
CA VAL A 235 -8.88 -5.95 38.07
C VAL A 235 -8.30 -6.40 39.41
N PRO A 236 -7.18 -5.81 39.90
CA PRO A 236 -6.61 -6.19 41.19
C PRO A 236 -7.54 -5.75 42.33
N ARG A 237 -8.06 -6.73 43.08
CA ARG A 237 -8.83 -6.50 44.31
C ARG A 237 -7.94 -5.83 45.36
N ARG A 238 -8.24 -4.58 45.71
CA ARG A 238 -7.61 -3.87 46.84
C ARG A 238 -7.86 -4.64 48.16
N PRO A 239 -6.84 -4.81 49.02
CA PRO A 239 -7.05 -5.41 50.34
C PRO A 239 -7.77 -4.42 51.28
N ARG A 240 -8.85 -4.87 51.91
CA ARG A 240 -9.46 -4.21 53.08
C ARG A 240 -8.54 -4.43 54.28
N ARG A 241 -8.07 -3.34 54.90
CA ARG A 241 -7.45 -3.38 56.23
C ARG A 241 -8.52 -3.36 57.32
N PRO A 242 -8.34 -4.10 58.44
CA PRO A 242 -9.09 -3.86 59.68
C PRO A 242 -8.68 -2.55 60.35
#